data_AF-A0A537M363-F1
#
_entry.id   AF-A0A537M363-F1
#
_cell.length_a   1.000
_cell.length_b   1.000
_cell.length_c   1.000
_cell.angle_alpha   90.00
_cell.angle_beta   90.00
_cell.angle_gamma   90.00
#
_symmetry.space_group_name_H-M   'P 1'
#
loop_
_entity.id
_entity.type
_entity.pdbx_description
1 polymer ?
#
loop_
_entity_poly.entity_id
_entity_poly.type
_entity_poly.pdbx_seq_one_letter_code
_entity_poly.pdbx_strand_id
1 'polypeptide(L)'
;MAPGGDGPVDDRRRRGGARLRERGGARTDRLSRSLIPAQVLEEAGPVRAAFTTRRGGVSRGAYRSLNLTNRRRLAAALGIGPGACVEAEQVHGTGIAAVERLPYASRRPRRRPIPGVDALVTSERGIWLVIYAADCVPVLMLDVKTPAIAAVHAGWRGVAAGVVPAAVARMREAFGSAPRECIAVLGPAIGGCCYEVDAPVARAMGGAAWWPRAARPTGPGRWHLDLRTAVHEQLVASGVPARRVATVPY
;
A
#
# COMPACT_ATOMS: atom_id res chain seq x y z
N MET A 1 -40.65 68.92 10.52
CA MET A 1 -41.16 68.05 11.59
C MET A 1 -41.23 66.63 11.04
N ALA A 2 -40.37 65.74 11.53
CA ALA A 2 -40.69 64.31 11.60
C ALA A 2 -41.74 64.10 12.73
N PRO A 3 -42.34 62.91 13.00
CA PRO A 3 -41.91 61.57 12.57
C PRO A 3 -43.04 60.54 12.32
N GLY A 4 -42.65 59.30 12.01
CA GLY A 4 -43.46 58.09 12.16
C GLY A 4 -43.24 57.16 10.97
N GLY A 5 -42.65 55.98 11.08
CA GLY A 5 -42.24 55.16 12.22
C GLY A 5 -42.13 53.75 11.66
N ASP A 6 -40.92 53.36 11.23
CA ASP A 6 -40.66 52.02 10.70
C ASP A 6 -40.67 51.03 11.87
N GLY A 7 -41.79 50.31 12.01
CA GLY A 7 -41.88 49.10 12.82
C GLY A 7 -41.36 47.90 12.03
N PRO A 8 -40.61 46.97 12.66
CA PRO A 8 -40.08 45.81 11.95
C PRO A 8 -41.20 44.79 11.69
N VAL A 9 -41.37 44.43 10.42
CA VAL A 9 -42.26 43.32 10.01
C VAL A 9 -41.55 42.00 10.32
N ASP A 10 -42.05 41.31 11.36
CA ASP A 10 -41.70 39.96 11.76
C ASP A 10 -42.22 38.94 10.73
N ASP A 11 -41.41 38.55 9.74
CA ASP A 11 -41.71 37.39 8.87
C ASP A 11 -40.95 36.15 9.35
N ARG A 12 -41.49 35.53 10.42
CA ARG A 12 -41.20 34.15 10.81
C ARG A 12 -41.75 33.18 9.77
N ARG A 13 -41.13 33.10 8.60
CA ARG A 13 -41.26 31.93 7.73
C ARG A 13 -40.33 30.83 8.23
N ARG A 14 -40.93 29.99 9.08
CA ARG A 14 -40.48 28.65 9.46
C ARG A 14 -39.97 27.90 8.23
N ARG A 15 -38.66 27.92 8.00
CA ARG A 15 -38.00 26.95 7.13
C ARG A 15 -38.20 25.58 7.75
N GLY A 16 -39.01 24.75 7.10
CA GLY A 16 -39.18 23.35 7.41
C GLY A 16 -37.82 22.68 7.45
N GLY A 17 -37.31 22.45 8.66
CA GLY A 17 -36.17 21.61 8.90
C GLY A 17 -36.53 20.17 8.58
N ALA A 18 -36.43 19.80 7.30
CA ALA A 18 -36.25 18.43 6.91
C ALA A 18 -34.85 18.03 7.37
N ARG A 19 -34.75 17.63 8.64
CA ARG A 19 -33.62 16.85 9.14
C ARG A 19 -33.57 15.60 8.26
N LEU A 20 -32.66 15.60 7.29
CA LEU A 20 -32.15 14.37 6.70
C LEU A 20 -31.62 13.56 7.88
N ARG A 21 -32.47 12.64 8.34
CA ARG A 21 -32.09 11.63 9.30
C ARG A 21 -30.95 10.88 8.64
N GLU A 22 -29.74 11.09 9.14
CA GLU A 22 -28.62 10.19 8.90
C GLU A 22 -28.99 8.81 9.44
N ARG A 23 -29.71 8.05 8.64
CA ARG A 23 -29.87 6.61 8.80
C ARG A 23 -28.66 5.96 8.15
N GLY A 24 -27.54 6.02 8.85
CA GLY A 24 -26.27 5.38 8.48
C GLY A 24 -25.53 4.80 9.69
N GLY A 25 -26.22 4.58 10.81
CA GLY A 25 -25.64 3.93 11.98
C GLY A 25 -25.48 2.42 11.78
N ALA A 26 -24.29 1.92 12.16
CA ALA A 26 -24.03 0.54 12.58
C ALA A 26 -23.95 -0.56 11.50
N ARG A 27 -23.13 -0.36 10.45
CA ARG A 27 -22.37 -1.44 9.82
C ARG A 27 -20.99 -0.94 9.40
N THR A 28 -20.10 -0.72 10.37
CA THR A 28 -18.66 -0.78 10.05
C THR A 28 -18.42 -2.17 9.45
N ASP A 29 -18.22 -2.21 8.13
CA ASP A 29 -18.13 -3.42 7.35
C ASP A 29 -17.10 -4.38 7.99
N ARG A 30 -17.46 -5.66 8.12
CA ARG A 30 -16.57 -6.72 8.62
C ARG A 30 -15.23 -6.74 7.85
N LEU A 31 -15.25 -6.28 6.59
CA LEU A 31 -14.07 -6.07 5.76
C LEU A 31 -13.12 -5.00 6.32
N SER A 32 -13.63 -3.84 6.72
CA SER A 32 -12.81 -2.74 7.27
C SER A 32 -12.12 -3.13 8.58
N ARG A 33 -12.78 -3.94 9.41
CA ARG A 33 -12.23 -4.46 10.68
C ARG A 33 -11.22 -5.60 10.48
N SER A 34 -11.09 -6.11 9.26
CA SER A 34 -10.19 -7.23 8.92
C SER A 34 -8.90 -6.75 8.23
N LEU A 35 -8.63 -5.46 8.26
CA LEU A 35 -7.42 -4.85 7.71
C LEU A 35 -6.36 -4.69 8.80
N ILE A 36 -5.10 -4.82 8.40
CA ILE A 36 -3.95 -4.46 9.22
C ILE A 36 -3.54 -3.06 8.77
N PRO A 37 -3.80 -2.00 9.58
CA PRO A 37 -3.47 -0.64 9.19
C PRO A 37 -1.95 -0.44 9.18
N ALA A 38 -1.44 0.29 8.19
CA ALA A 38 -0.07 0.81 8.20
C ALA A 38 -0.06 2.15 8.96
N GLN A 39 -0.39 2.08 10.25
CA GLN A 39 -0.72 3.24 11.10
C GLN A 39 0.36 4.33 11.08
N VAL A 40 1.64 3.94 11.07
CA VAL A 40 2.78 4.88 11.00
C VAL A 40 2.74 5.77 9.75
N LEU A 41 2.21 5.27 8.62
CA LEU A 41 2.06 6.08 7.41
C LEU A 41 0.90 7.08 7.54
N GLU A 42 -0.24 6.63 8.08
CA GLU A 42 -1.44 7.47 8.26
C GLU A 42 -1.22 8.57 9.31
N GLU A 43 -0.41 8.31 10.34
CA GLU A 43 -0.02 9.31 11.34
C GLU A 43 0.98 10.34 10.80
N ALA A 44 1.79 9.96 9.80
CA ALA A 44 2.85 10.80 9.26
C ALA A 44 2.39 11.72 8.12
N GLY A 45 1.20 11.50 7.54
CA GLY A 45 0.71 12.33 6.45
C GLY A 45 -0.69 11.95 5.96
N PRO A 46 -1.23 12.72 5.00
CA PRO A 46 -2.60 12.55 4.49
C PRO A 46 -2.71 11.36 3.51
N VAL A 47 -2.37 10.16 3.99
CA VAL A 47 -2.42 8.90 3.26
C VAL A 47 -3.34 7.92 3.99
N ARG A 48 -3.91 6.97 3.24
CA ARG A 48 -4.54 5.78 3.80
C ARG A 48 -3.78 4.57 3.30
N ALA A 49 -3.41 3.67 4.21
CA ALA A 49 -2.55 2.54 3.89
C ALA A 49 -2.88 1.35 4.78
N ALA A 50 -3.14 0.20 4.17
CA ALA A 50 -3.50 -1.01 4.89
C ALA A 50 -3.16 -2.27 4.10
N PHE A 51 -2.98 -3.37 4.83
CA PHE A 51 -2.88 -4.72 4.29
C PHE A 51 -4.17 -5.47 4.56
N THR A 52 -4.66 -6.22 3.57
CA THR A 52 -5.84 -7.07 3.76
C THR A 52 -5.47 -8.36 4.48
N THR A 53 -6.41 -8.95 5.19
CA THR A 53 -6.29 -10.34 5.67
C THR A 53 -7.15 -11.27 4.82
N ARG A 54 -7.02 -12.58 5.02
CA ARG A 54 -7.89 -13.58 4.37
C ARG A 54 -9.35 -13.56 4.87
N ARG A 55 -9.71 -12.71 5.84
CA ARG A 55 -11.02 -12.66 6.51
C ARG A 55 -11.96 -11.63 5.86
N GLY A 56 -13.27 -11.88 5.94
CA GLY A 56 -14.30 -10.90 5.57
C GLY A 56 -14.83 -10.98 4.14
N GLY A 57 -14.29 -11.85 3.28
CA GLY A 57 -14.79 -12.01 1.91
C GLY A 57 -15.82 -13.14 1.76
N VAL A 58 -16.18 -13.45 0.51
CA VAL A 58 -17.20 -14.49 0.20
C VAL A 58 -16.66 -15.69 -0.59
N SER A 59 -15.36 -15.73 -0.85
CA SER A 59 -14.71 -16.83 -1.56
C SER A 59 -14.78 -18.13 -0.74
N ARG A 60 -14.77 -19.29 -1.42
CA ARG A 60 -14.94 -20.62 -0.83
C ARG A 60 -13.72 -21.52 -1.13
N GLY A 61 -13.65 -22.69 -0.49
CA GLY A 61 -12.58 -23.68 -0.70
C GLY A 61 -11.19 -23.12 -0.34
N ALA A 62 -10.19 -23.45 -1.17
CA ALA A 62 -8.81 -22.96 -1.04
C ALA A 62 -8.72 -21.42 -0.98
N TYR A 63 -9.71 -20.71 -1.52
CA TYR A 63 -9.75 -19.25 -1.59
C TYR A 63 -10.54 -18.60 -0.44
N ARG A 64 -10.98 -19.37 0.57
CA ARG A 64 -11.75 -18.83 1.70
C ARG A 64 -10.91 -17.84 2.53
N SER A 65 -11.36 -16.63 2.84
CA SER A 65 -12.65 -15.98 2.54
C SER A 65 -12.52 -14.74 1.66
N LEU A 66 -11.44 -13.97 1.79
CA LEU A 66 -11.18 -12.74 1.04
C LEU A 66 -10.09 -12.94 -0.01
N ASN A 67 -10.34 -13.79 -1.01
CA ASN A 67 -9.53 -13.77 -2.23
C ASN A 67 -9.86 -12.52 -3.06
N LEU A 68 -8.94 -12.08 -3.92
CA LEU A 68 -8.99 -10.82 -4.67
C LEU A 68 -10.13 -10.73 -5.69
N THR A 69 -10.85 -11.82 -5.95
CA THR A 69 -12.19 -11.78 -6.58
C THR A 69 -13.16 -10.85 -5.82
N ASN A 70 -12.90 -10.58 -4.54
CA ASN A 70 -13.62 -9.62 -3.70
C ASN A 70 -13.18 -8.15 -3.85
N ARG A 71 -12.27 -7.80 -4.78
CA ARG A 71 -11.72 -6.43 -4.92
C ARG A 71 -12.77 -5.32 -4.98
N ARG A 72 -13.90 -5.56 -5.67
CA ARG A 72 -15.00 -4.58 -5.75
C ARG A 72 -15.65 -4.34 -4.38
N ARG A 73 -15.78 -5.40 -3.57
CA ARG A 73 -16.32 -5.32 -2.21
C ARG A 73 -15.35 -4.58 -1.30
N LEU A 74 -14.06 -4.91 -1.40
CA LEU A 74 -13.02 -4.22 -0.64
C LEU A 74 -12.98 -2.72 -0.97
N ALA A 75 -12.99 -2.36 -2.25
CA ALA A 75 -13.03 -0.96 -2.69
C ALA A 75 -14.27 -0.23 -2.13
N ALA A 76 -15.47 -0.84 -2.23
CA ALA A 76 -16.69 -0.27 -1.68
C ALA A 76 -16.62 -0.11 -0.15
N ALA A 77 -16.12 -1.12 0.57
CA ALA A 77 -15.95 -1.10 2.02
C ALA A 77 -15.01 0.02 2.50
N LEU A 78 -14.02 0.35 1.67
CA LEU A 78 -13.03 1.38 1.94
C LEU A 78 -13.45 2.78 1.44
N GLY A 79 -14.63 2.90 0.81
CA GLY A 79 -15.09 4.15 0.20
C GLY A 79 -14.28 4.55 -1.03
N ILE A 80 -13.62 3.60 -1.69
CA ILE A 80 -12.79 3.85 -2.87
C ILE A 80 -13.68 3.94 -4.11
N GLY A 81 -13.65 5.11 -4.75
CA GLY A 81 -14.40 5.37 -5.97
C GLY A 81 -14.03 4.43 -7.12
N PRO A 82 -14.97 4.08 -8.02
CA PRO A 82 -14.66 3.33 -9.22
C PRO A 82 -13.53 3.99 -10.02
N GLY A 83 -12.51 3.22 -10.41
CA GLY A 83 -11.38 3.73 -11.20
C GLY A 83 -10.27 4.42 -10.41
N ALA A 84 -10.40 4.52 -9.08
CA ALA A 84 -9.34 5.07 -8.23
C ALA A 84 -8.22 4.05 -7.91
N CYS A 85 -8.46 2.74 -8.08
CA CYS A 85 -7.45 1.70 -7.87
C CYS A 85 -6.59 1.47 -9.10
N VAL A 86 -5.27 1.43 -8.91
CA VAL A 86 -4.27 1.06 -9.90
C VAL A 86 -3.52 -0.16 -9.38
N GLU A 87 -3.50 -1.21 -10.20
CA GLU A 87 -2.97 -2.53 -9.83
C GLU A 87 -1.70 -2.81 -10.66
N ALA A 88 -0.75 -3.55 -10.09
CA ALA A 88 0.43 -4.08 -10.79
C ALA A 88 0.19 -5.52 -11.28
N GLU A 89 0.71 -5.90 -12.44
CA GLU A 89 0.63 -7.29 -12.94
C GLU A 89 1.49 -8.25 -12.10
N GLN A 90 2.61 -7.77 -11.57
CA GLN A 90 3.56 -8.50 -10.73
C GLN A 90 4.17 -9.73 -11.39
N VAL A 91 5.36 -9.56 -11.96
CA VAL A 91 6.11 -10.60 -12.68
C VAL A 91 7.33 -11.07 -11.89
N HIS A 92 7.42 -10.70 -10.61
CA HIS A 92 8.60 -10.92 -9.75
C HIS A 92 9.88 -10.29 -10.31
N GLY A 93 9.73 -9.19 -11.06
CA GLY A 93 10.82 -8.41 -11.62
C GLY A 93 11.08 -7.12 -10.83
N THR A 94 11.62 -6.13 -11.54
CA THR A 94 12.00 -4.83 -10.98
C THR A 94 11.33 -3.67 -11.69
N GLY A 95 10.32 -3.91 -12.53
CA GLY A 95 9.61 -2.84 -13.22
C GLY A 95 8.83 -1.95 -12.24
N ILE A 96 8.95 -0.63 -12.37
CA ILE A 96 8.23 0.36 -11.56
C ILE A 96 7.47 1.34 -12.46
N ALA A 97 6.17 1.47 -12.25
CA ALA A 97 5.37 2.48 -12.94
C ALA A 97 5.11 3.69 -12.04
N ALA A 98 5.37 4.90 -12.54
CA ALA A 98 4.77 6.10 -11.97
C ALA A 98 3.37 6.28 -12.54
N VAL A 99 2.40 6.49 -11.66
CA VAL A 99 0.99 6.58 -11.99
C VAL A 99 0.57 8.05 -11.91
N GLU A 100 0.01 8.55 -13.00
CA GLU A 100 -0.53 9.91 -13.10
C GLU A 100 -2.03 9.88 -13.43
N ARG A 101 -2.78 10.86 -12.94
CA ARG A 101 -4.25 10.91 -13.06
C ARG A 101 -4.73 11.08 -14.50
N LEU A 102 -4.11 11.99 -15.25
CA LEU A 102 -4.56 12.40 -16.58
C LEU A 102 -4.41 11.30 -17.67
N PRO A 103 -3.37 10.46 -17.70
CA PRO A 103 -3.34 9.30 -18.60
C PRO A 103 -4.19 8.11 -18.13
N TYR A 104 -4.48 7.98 -16.82
CA TYR A 104 -5.28 6.86 -16.29
C TYR A 104 -6.79 7.07 -16.46
N ALA A 105 -7.28 8.28 -16.22
CA ALA A 105 -8.71 8.59 -16.33
C ALA A 105 -9.22 8.70 -17.78
N SER A 106 -8.36 9.09 -18.74
CA SER A 106 -8.76 9.41 -20.11
C SER A 106 -8.55 8.28 -21.13
N ARG A 107 -7.67 7.29 -20.88
CA ARG A 107 -7.26 6.30 -21.90
C ARG A 107 -7.66 4.84 -21.63
N ARG A 108 -8.24 4.51 -20.47
CA ARG A 108 -8.59 3.11 -20.15
C ARG A 108 -9.87 3.01 -19.29
N PRO A 109 -11.07 2.84 -19.87
CA PRO A 109 -12.20 2.30 -19.11
C PRO A 109 -12.03 0.80 -18.76
N ARG A 110 -10.80 0.29 -18.62
CA ARG A 110 -10.50 -1.14 -18.40
C ARG A 110 -9.38 -1.34 -17.38
N ARG A 111 -9.77 -1.47 -16.10
CA ARG A 111 -9.72 -2.67 -15.22
C ARG A 111 -8.56 -3.69 -15.35
N ARG A 112 -7.45 -3.40 -16.01
CA ARG A 112 -6.31 -4.31 -16.13
C ARG A 112 -5.11 -3.78 -15.33
N PRO A 113 -4.36 -4.65 -14.64
CA PRO A 113 -3.12 -4.25 -14.00
C PRO A 113 -2.12 -3.65 -15.00
N ILE A 114 -1.23 -2.77 -14.53
CA ILE A 114 -0.11 -2.27 -15.31
C ILE A 114 0.84 -3.45 -15.59
N PRO A 115 1.16 -3.73 -16.87
CA PRO A 115 1.91 -4.92 -17.23
C PRO A 115 3.38 -4.83 -16.83
N GLY A 116 3.98 -5.97 -16.49
CA GLY A 116 5.43 -6.12 -16.29
C GLY A 116 6.04 -5.31 -15.15
N VAL A 117 5.25 -4.84 -14.19
CA VAL A 117 5.73 -4.09 -13.02
C VAL A 117 5.41 -4.81 -11.72
N ASP A 118 6.31 -4.62 -10.75
CA ASP A 118 6.19 -5.13 -9.37
C ASP A 118 6.13 -3.99 -8.35
N ALA A 119 6.27 -2.74 -8.80
CA ALA A 119 6.06 -1.56 -7.97
C ALA A 119 5.27 -0.48 -8.70
N LEU A 120 4.48 0.26 -7.92
CA LEU A 120 3.77 1.45 -8.37
C LEU A 120 4.18 2.62 -7.48
N VAL A 121 4.29 3.81 -8.06
CA VAL A 121 4.55 5.05 -7.34
C VAL A 121 3.63 6.17 -7.82
N THR A 122 3.23 7.11 -6.97
CA THR A 122 2.45 8.29 -7.38
C THR A 122 2.57 9.43 -6.37
N SER A 123 2.48 10.68 -6.84
CA SER A 123 2.23 11.87 -6.00
C SER A 123 0.79 12.40 -6.15
N GLU A 124 -0.03 11.74 -6.95
CA GLU A 124 -1.41 12.15 -7.23
C GLU A 124 -2.38 11.72 -6.13
N ARG A 125 -3.20 12.67 -5.65
CA ARG A 125 -4.20 12.40 -4.59
C ARG A 125 -5.37 11.55 -5.09
N GLY A 126 -5.94 10.72 -4.22
CA GLY A 126 -7.12 9.93 -4.59
C GLY A 126 -6.84 8.78 -5.57
N ILE A 127 -5.57 8.43 -5.77
CA ILE A 127 -5.14 7.18 -6.42
C ILE A 127 -4.79 6.17 -5.32
N TRP A 128 -5.30 4.96 -5.45
CA TRP A 128 -4.99 3.81 -4.60
C TRP A 128 -4.06 2.86 -5.34
N LEU A 129 -2.85 2.70 -4.84
CA LEU A 129 -1.90 1.73 -5.37
C LEU A 129 -2.18 0.36 -4.75
N VAL A 130 -2.26 -0.67 -5.59
CA VAL A 130 -2.62 -2.03 -5.17
C VAL A 130 -1.57 -3.01 -5.69
N ILE A 131 -0.96 -3.72 -4.75
CA ILE A 131 -0.13 -4.90 -4.98
C ILE A 131 -0.69 -6.08 -4.19
N TYR A 132 -0.34 -7.27 -4.62
CA TYR A 132 -0.83 -8.54 -4.10
C TYR A 132 0.32 -9.33 -3.48
N ALA A 133 0.06 -9.97 -2.35
CA ALA A 133 1.07 -10.82 -1.72
C ALA A 133 0.40 -12.01 -1.02
N ALA A 134 1.02 -13.17 -1.19
CA ALA A 134 0.94 -14.31 -0.31
C ALA A 134 2.40 -14.79 -0.21
N ASP A 135 2.97 -14.74 0.99
CA ASP A 135 4.37 -15.03 1.31
C ASP A 135 5.41 -13.97 0.90
N CYS A 136 5.32 -13.35 -0.29
CA CYS A 136 6.22 -12.24 -0.66
C CYS A 136 6.03 -11.02 0.26
N VAL A 137 7.01 -10.12 0.34
CA VAL A 137 6.94 -8.94 1.22
C VAL A 137 6.23 -7.79 0.50
N PRO A 138 5.02 -7.36 0.93
CA PRO A 138 4.44 -6.13 0.44
C PRO A 138 5.04 -4.94 1.21
N VAL A 139 5.54 -3.93 0.50
CA VAL A 139 6.10 -2.70 1.09
C VAL A 139 5.22 -1.52 0.70
N LEU A 140 4.79 -0.74 1.69
CA LEU A 140 4.11 0.54 1.47
C LEU A 140 5.03 1.67 1.92
N MET A 141 5.15 2.72 1.11
CA MET A 141 6.03 3.86 1.41
C MET A 141 5.30 5.19 1.28
N LEU A 142 5.74 6.17 2.05
CA LEU A 142 5.32 7.58 1.99
C LEU A 142 6.56 8.47 2.09
N ASP A 143 6.76 9.37 1.14
CA ASP A 143 7.57 10.57 1.34
C ASP A 143 6.68 11.66 1.97
N VAL A 144 7.01 12.05 3.21
CA VAL A 144 6.22 13.05 3.96
C VAL A 144 6.37 14.48 3.44
N LYS A 145 7.39 14.77 2.62
CA LYS A 145 7.64 16.11 2.07
C LYS A 145 6.98 16.33 0.72
N THR A 146 7.02 15.34 -0.17
CA THR A 146 6.40 15.40 -1.52
C THR A 146 5.00 14.77 -1.61
N PRO A 147 4.41 14.40 -0.46
CA PRO A 147 3.39 13.34 -0.31
C PRO A 147 3.37 12.19 -1.32
N ALA A 148 4.51 11.79 -1.91
CA ALA A 148 4.55 10.67 -2.84
C ALA A 148 4.43 9.33 -2.10
N ILE A 149 3.70 8.38 -2.69
CA ILE A 149 3.50 7.04 -2.13
C ILE A 149 4.05 5.97 -3.08
N ALA A 150 4.42 4.82 -2.51
CA ALA A 150 4.76 3.62 -3.26
C ALA A 150 4.11 2.37 -2.68
N ALA A 151 3.82 1.41 -3.56
CA ALA A 151 3.43 0.05 -3.19
C ALA A 151 4.30 -0.93 -3.98
N VAL A 152 5.06 -1.78 -3.28
CA VAL A 152 6.10 -2.64 -3.86
C VAL A 152 5.86 -4.09 -3.48
N HIS A 153 5.84 -4.97 -4.46
CA HIS A 153 5.87 -6.41 -4.30
C HIS A 153 7.30 -6.92 -4.31
N ALA A 154 7.80 -7.33 -3.13
CA ALA A 154 9.17 -7.81 -2.96
C ALA A 154 9.18 -9.33 -2.67
N GLY A 155 9.03 -10.12 -3.74
CA GLY A 155 9.37 -11.54 -3.72
C GLY A 155 10.87 -11.76 -3.87
N TRP A 156 11.36 -12.98 -3.59
CA TRP A 156 12.82 -13.25 -3.56
C TRP A 156 13.55 -12.88 -4.87
N ARG A 157 12.93 -13.10 -6.04
CA ARG A 157 13.51 -12.72 -7.34
C ARG A 157 13.63 -11.20 -7.49
N GLY A 158 12.58 -10.48 -7.10
CA GLY A 158 12.57 -9.01 -7.10
C GLY A 158 13.59 -8.45 -6.11
N VAL A 159 13.70 -9.04 -4.91
CA VAL A 159 14.72 -8.66 -3.91
C VAL A 159 16.12 -8.89 -4.45
N ALA A 160 16.41 -10.07 -5.01
CA ALA A 160 17.70 -10.38 -5.63
C ALA A 160 18.05 -9.40 -6.76
N ALA A 161 17.07 -9.02 -7.58
CA ALA A 161 17.25 -8.10 -8.70
C ALA A 161 17.22 -6.61 -8.31
N GLY A 162 16.83 -6.27 -7.08
CA GLY A 162 16.83 -4.89 -6.58
C GLY A 162 15.54 -4.10 -6.80
N VAL A 163 14.35 -4.71 -6.66
CA VAL A 163 13.06 -4.01 -6.79
C VAL A 163 12.87 -2.88 -5.77
N VAL A 164 13.37 -3.07 -4.54
CA VAL A 164 13.28 -2.08 -3.46
C VAL A 164 14.13 -0.84 -3.75
N PRO A 165 15.45 -0.94 -4.02
CA PRO A 165 16.24 0.24 -4.39
C PRO A 165 15.73 0.89 -5.67
N ALA A 166 15.22 0.11 -6.64
CA ALA A 166 14.65 0.64 -7.86
C ALA A 166 13.35 1.45 -7.61
N ALA A 167 12.50 1.03 -6.67
CA ALA A 167 11.32 1.80 -6.25
C ALA A 167 11.71 3.13 -5.58
N VAL A 168 12.71 3.12 -4.68
CA VAL A 168 13.24 4.34 -4.05
C VAL A 168 13.82 5.31 -5.08
N ALA A 169 14.63 4.79 -6.02
CA ALA A 169 15.18 5.57 -7.12
C ALA A 169 14.07 6.16 -7.99
N ARG A 170 13.02 5.39 -8.30
CA ARG A 170 11.89 5.86 -9.10
C ARG A 170 11.12 6.97 -8.40
N MET A 171 10.90 6.91 -7.08
CA MET A 171 10.26 7.99 -6.33
C MET A 171 11.10 9.29 -6.39
N ARG A 172 12.43 9.16 -6.29
CA ARG A 172 13.36 10.29 -6.45
C ARG A 172 13.28 10.90 -7.84
N GLU A 173 13.37 10.07 -8.87
CA GLU A 173 13.36 10.51 -10.28
C GLU A 173 12.01 11.12 -10.69
N ALA A 174 10.90 10.54 -10.23
CA ALA A 174 9.56 10.98 -10.61
C ALA A 174 9.15 12.27 -9.91
N PHE A 175 9.44 12.38 -8.61
CA PHE A 175 8.80 13.35 -7.73
C PHE A 175 9.79 14.19 -6.93
N GLY A 176 11.09 14.00 -7.12
CA GLY A 176 12.12 14.63 -6.30
C GLY A 176 12.16 14.09 -4.86
N SER A 177 11.60 12.90 -4.62
CA SER A 177 11.55 12.33 -3.27
C SER A 177 12.95 12.12 -2.70
N ALA A 178 13.18 12.57 -1.47
CA ALA A 178 14.43 12.34 -0.76
C ALA A 178 14.29 11.08 0.12
N PRO A 179 15.13 10.04 -0.03
CA PRO A 179 15.00 8.80 0.76
C PRO A 179 14.96 9.03 2.28
N ARG A 180 15.68 10.05 2.78
CA ARG A 180 15.68 10.44 4.20
C ARG A 180 14.32 10.90 4.73
N GLU A 181 13.43 11.38 3.84
CA GLU A 181 12.08 11.83 4.16
C GLU A 181 11.07 10.68 4.08
N CYS A 182 11.43 9.56 3.45
CA CYS A 182 10.56 8.41 3.30
C CYS A 182 10.34 7.66 4.63
N ILE A 183 9.13 7.14 4.78
CA ILE A 183 8.73 6.14 5.77
C ILE A 183 8.30 4.91 4.99
N ALA A 184 8.70 3.73 5.45
CA ALA A 184 8.33 2.45 4.85
C ALA A 184 7.70 1.52 5.88
N VAL A 185 6.69 0.75 5.45
CA VAL A 185 6.05 -0.29 6.26
C VAL A 185 6.11 -1.61 5.51
N LEU A 186 6.73 -2.61 6.14
CA LEU A 186 6.77 -3.99 5.65
C LEU A 186 5.54 -4.72 6.17
N GLY A 187 4.71 -5.22 5.25
CA GLY A 187 3.50 -5.95 5.58
C GLY A 187 3.74 -7.43 5.93
N PRO A 188 2.65 -8.21 6.10
CA PRO A 188 2.74 -9.63 6.41
C PRO A 188 3.39 -10.40 5.25
N ALA A 189 4.32 -11.29 5.59
CA ALA A 189 5.11 -12.07 4.65
C ALA A 189 5.56 -13.38 5.32
N ILE A 190 6.09 -14.32 4.53
CA ILE A 190 6.71 -15.52 5.09
C ILE A 190 7.96 -15.12 5.89
N GLY A 191 8.11 -15.69 7.09
CA GLY A 191 9.21 -15.38 7.99
C GLY A 191 10.38 -16.35 7.83
N GLY A 192 11.58 -15.92 8.28
CA GLY A 192 12.76 -16.77 8.33
C GLY A 192 12.63 -17.99 9.27
N CYS A 193 11.58 -18.08 10.09
CA CYS A 193 11.26 -19.30 10.83
C CYS A 193 10.93 -20.50 9.92
N CYS A 194 10.45 -20.20 8.71
CA CYS A 194 9.57 -21.10 7.97
C CYS A 194 9.85 -21.06 6.46
N TYR A 195 10.61 -20.08 5.97
CA TYR A 195 10.99 -19.96 4.57
C TYR A 195 12.34 -20.61 4.30
N GLU A 196 12.32 -21.88 3.95
CA GLU A 196 13.51 -22.59 3.51
C GLU A 196 13.77 -22.38 2.01
N VAL A 197 15.02 -22.06 1.68
CA VAL A 197 15.49 -21.82 0.32
C VAL A 197 16.74 -22.65 0.02
N ASP A 198 17.03 -22.82 -1.26
CA ASP A 198 18.08 -23.67 -1.78
C ASP A 198 19.16 -22.88 -2.55
N ALA A 199 20.10 -23.62 -3.15
CA ALA A 199 21.25 -23.05 -3.83
C ALA A 199 20.92 -22.04 -4.95
N PRO A 200 19.89 -22.21 -5.80
CA PRO A 200 19.45 -21.15 -6.73
C PRO A 200 19.23 -19.79 -6.08
N VAL A 201 18.54 -19.75 -4.94
CA VAL A 201 18.25 -18.52 -4.22
C VAL A 201 19.53 -17.95 -3.60
N ALA A 202 20.33 -18.79 -2.95
CA ALA A 202 21.62 -18.38 -2.38
C ALA A 202 22.62 -17.90 -3.44
N ARG A 203 22.64 -18.47 -4.65
CA ARG A 203 23.47 -17.97 -5.76
C ARG A 203 23.03 -16.58 -6.23
N ALA A 204 21.73 -16.31 -6.24
CA ALA A 204 21.19 -15.05 -6.74
C ALA A 204 21.50 -13.87 -5.81
N MET A 205 21.60 -14.08 -4.50
CA MET A 205 21.73 -12.99 -3.53
C MET A 205 22.61 -13.28 -2.31
N GLY A 206 23.32 -14.40 -2.28
CA GLY A 206 24.24 -14.79 -1.19
C GLY A 206 25.47 -13.92 -1.06
N GLY A 207 25.87 -13.23 -2.13
CA GLY A 207 26.94 -12.23 -2.12
C GLY A 207 26.51 -10.85 -1.62
N ALA A 208 25.21 -10.64 -1.33
CA ALA A 208 24.74 -9.35 -0.86
C ALA A 208 25.22 -9.06 0.57
N ALA A 209 25.60 -7.81 0.86
CA ALA A 209 26.11 -7.42 2.18
C ALA A 209 25.11 -7.68 3.33
N TRP A 210 23.81 -7.70 3.03
CA TRP A 210 22.75 -7.99 3.99
C TRP A 210 22.48 -9.49 4.20
N TRP A 211 23.02 -10.37 3.34
CA TRP A 211 22.75 -11.81 3.39
C TRP A 211 23.02 -12.44 4.76
N PRO A 212 24.15 -12.16 5.47
CA PRO A 212 24.40 -12.73 6.79
C PRO A 212 23.36 -12.34 7.86
N ARG A 213 22.62 -11.25 7.65
CA ARG A 213 21.54 -10.82 8.56
C ARG A 213 20.21 -11.50 8.24
N ALA A 214 19.97 -11.79 6.97
CA ALA A 214 18.69 -12.30 6.47
C ALA A 214 18.65 -13.82 6.31
N ALA A 215 19.79 -14.51 6.15
CA ALA A 215 19.84 -15.93 5.86
C ALA A 215 20.64 -16.72 6.91
N ARG A 216 20.08 -17.84 7.38
CA ARG A 216 20.74 -18.76 8.32
C ARG A 216 20.83 -20.15 7.70
N PRO A 217 22.03 -20.78 7.64
CA PRO A 217 22.15 -22.15 7.18
C PRO A 217 21.31 -23.10 8.04
N THR A 218 20.59 -24.02 7.41
CA THR A 218 19.84 -25.10 8.09
C THR A 218 20.37 -26.49 7.78
N GLY A 219 21.24 -26.61 6.78
CA GLY A 219 21.88 -27.85 6.37
C GLY A 219 22.67 -27.66 5.07
N PRO A 220 23.25 -28.74 4.52
CA PRO A 220 24.00 -28.67 3.26
C PRO A 220 23.16 -28.07 2.13
N GLY A 221 23.55 -26.89 1.65
CA GLY A 221 22.87 -26.21 0.54
C GLY A 221 21.46 -25.69 0.86
N ARG A 222 21.12 -25.51 2.14
CA ARG A 222 19.81 -25.02 2.60
C ARG A 222 19.94 -23.87 3.58
N TRP A 223 19.02 -22.92 3.47
CA TRP A 223 18.95 -21.75 4.34
C TRP A 223 17.52 -21.44 4.72
N HIS A 224 17.34 -20.97 5.94
CA HIS A 224 16.18 -20.19 6.32
C HIS A 224 16.41 -18.73 5.97
N LEU A 225 15.49 -18.14 5.20
CA LEU A 225 15.60 -16.79 4.66
C LEU A 225 14.50 -15.87 5.19
N ASP A 226 14.88 -14.76 5.78
CA ASP A 226 13.99 -13.66 6.16
C ASP A 226 14.02 -12.56 5.09
N LEU A 227 13.03 -12.60 4.18
CA LEU A 227 12.89 -11.58 3.14
C LEU A 227 12.57 -10.19 3.70
N ARG A 228 11.92 -10.07 4.87
CA ARG A 228 11.65 -8.75 5.47
C ARG A 228 12.94 -8.11 5.96
N THR A 229 13.86 -8.90 6.52
CA THR A 229 15.20 -8.43 6.88
C THR A 229 15.97 -7.98 5.63
N ALA A 230 15.94 -8.76 4.54
CA ALA A 230 16.59 -8.36 3.28
C ALA A 230 16.02 -7.03 2.73
N VAL A 231 14.69 -6.88 2.71
CA VAL A 231 14.01 -5.65 2.26
C VAL A 231 14.34 -4.45 3.16
N HIS A 232 14.34 -4.64 4.49
CA HIS A 232 14.72 -3.60 5.45
C HIS A 232 16.14 -3.09 5.15
N GLU A 233 17.10 -4.00 4.99
CA GLU A 233 18.49 -3.64 4.69
C GLU A 233 18.62 -2.93 3.33
N GLN A 234 17.87 -3.33 2.30
CA GLN A 234 17.83 -2.64 1.02
C GLN A 234 17.26 -1.21 1.14
N LEU A 235 16.22 -0.99 1.94
CA LEU A 235 15.68 0.35 2.21
C LEU A 235 16.71 1.24 2.89
N VAL A 236 17.40 0.72 3.92
CA VAL A 236 18.45 1.45 4.65
C VAL A 236 19.62 1.79 3.73
N ALA A 237 20.11 0.82 2.95
CA ALA A 237 21.16 1.04 1.96
C ALA A 237 20.74 2.07 0.88
N SER A 238 19.45 2.20 0.60
CA SER A 238 18.90 3.19 -0.33
C SER A 238 18.71 4.59 0.30
N GLY A 239 19.07 4.76 1.57
CA GLY A 239 19.03 6.04 2.28
C GLY A 239 17.76 6.30 3.10
N VAL A 240 16.85 5.33 3.21
CA VAL A 240 15.70 5.41 4.13
C VAL A 240 16.21 5.23 5.56
N PRO A 241 15.93 6.13 6.52
CA PRO A 241 16.46 5.98 7.87
C PRO A 241 15.89 4.73 8.53
N ALA A 242 16.72 3.89 9.16
CA ALA A 242 16.26 2.62 9.77
C ALA A 242 15.09 2.81 10.74
N ARG A 243 15.12 3.90 11.55
CA ARG A 243 14.02 4.27 12.47
C ARG A 243 12.68 4.59 11.78
N ARG A 244 12.68 4.78 10.46
CA ARG A 244 11.51 5.06 9.62
C ARG A 244 11.07 3.84 8.79
N VAL A 245 11.66 2.67 9.04
CA VAL A 245 11.21 1.40 8.48
C VAL A 245 10.51 0.62 9.58
N ALA A 246 9.18 0.52 9.50
CA ALA A 246 8.38 -0.27 10.42
C ALA A 246 8.01 -1.61 9.78
N THR A 247 7.75 -2.62 10.61
CA THR A 247 7.21 -3.91 10.19
C THR A 247 5.92 -4.15 10.94
N VAL A 248 4.85 -4.53 10.24
CA VAL A 248 3.61 -4.88 10.93
C VAL A 248 3.79 -6.21 11.67
N PRO A 249 3.34 -6.31 12.93
CA PRO A 249 3.30 -7.58 13.64
C PRO A 249 2.24 -8.48 13.01
N TYR A 250 2.49 -9.80 12.99
CA TYR A 250 1.52 -10.80 12.57
C TYR A 250 1.53 -12.02 13.48
#